data_AF-A0A4Q8QUM7-F1
#
_entry.id   AF-A0A4Q8QUM7-F1
#
_cell.length_a   1.000
_cell.length_b   1.000
_cell.length_c   1.000
_cell.angle_alpha   90.00
_cell.angle_beta   90.00
_cell.angle_gamma   90.00
#
_symmetry.space_group_name_H-M   'P 1'
#
loop_
_entity.id
_entity.type
_entity.pdbx_description
1 polymer ?
#
loop_
_entity_poly.entity_id
_entity_poly.type
_entity_poly.pdbx_seq_one_letter_code
_entity_poly.pdbx_strand_id
1 'polypeptide(L)'
;MTLLQNPSTIARALIGNWDNYCKNKITNVPVPLTDRLKALIDGYDFVNVEYLTAPLIVKDPAARAALIKVLGLIPDEAPPGVAPVSIQPEELEYVDQLRRVYNEASGSEIQTADEILRHPEHAQHFLDQRTRYFDAEHFQRFHRDSSPPEALAAFREDVYHGVIDVHRQRHPSSLERLDAVMRHASTLPAGLIGRVVRVPVKQGMCHHLANEGRMKWIP
;
A
#
# COMPACT_ATOMS: atom_id res chain seq x y z
N MET A 1 5.81 -42.65 0.80
CA MET A 1 6.79 -41.63 1.23
C MET A 1 7.12 -40.80 -0.01
N THR A 2 6.91 -39.49 0.03
CA THR A 2 6.83 -38.63 -1.18
C THR A 2 8.23 -38.31 -1.73
N LEU A 3 8.45 -38.38 -3.04
CA LEU A 3 9.77 -38.14 -3.68
C LEU A 3 10.41 -36.81 -3.26
N LEU A 4 9.57 -35.79 -3.04
CA LEU A 4 9.97 -34.45 -2.60
C LEU A 4 10.60 -34.41 -1.19
N GLN A 5 10.34 -35.41 -0.35
CA GLN A 5 10.95 -35.53 0.98
C GLN A 5 12.32 -36.23 0.94
N ASN A 6 12.68 -36.83 -0.20
CA ASN A 6 13.94 -37.55 -0.37
C ASN A 6 14.60 -37.13 -1.69
N PRO A 7 15.14 -35.89 -1.79
CA PRO A 7 15.63 -35.33 -3.04
C PRO A 7 16.65 -36.20 -3.78
N SER A 8 17.51 -36.91 -3.03
CA SER A 8 18.49 -37.87 -3.56
C SER A 8 17.89 -39.05 -4.34
N THR A 9 16.58 -39.29 -4.21
CA THR A 9 15.87 -40.38 -4.91
C THR A 9 15.16 -39.90 -6.18
N ILE A 10 15.04 -38.58 -6.39
CA ILE A 10 14.25 -38.00 -7.48
C ILE A 10 14.81 -38.40 -8.85
N ALA A 11 16.11 -38.25 -9.08
CA ALA A 11 16.76 -38.59 -10.35
C ALA A 11 16.45 -40.03 -10.78
N ARG A 12 16.68 -40.99 -9.86
CA ARG A 12 16.44 -42.42 -10.10
C ARG A 12 14.96 -42.70 -10.40
N ALA A 13 14.05 -42.12 -9.62
CA ALA A 13 12.62 -42.31 -9.81
C ALA A 13 12.12 -41.69 -11.12
N LEU A 14 12.64 -40.52 -11.50
CA LEU A 14 12.30 -39.81 -12.73
C LEU A 14 12.75 -40.60 -13.97
N ILE A 15 13.99 -41.10 -13.96
CA ILE A 15 14.53 -41.94 -15.04
C ILE A 15 13.76 -43.26 -15.13
N GLY A 16 13.59 -43.96 -14.00
CA GLY A 16 12.97 -45.28 -13.97
C GLY A 16 11.50 -45.29 -14.37
N ASN A 17 10.80 -44.15 -14.24
CA ASN A 17 9.38 -44.03 -14.58
C ASN A 17 9.12 -43.04 -15.74
N TRP A 18 10.13 -42.72 -16.54
CA TRP A 18 10.03 -41.71 -17.60
C TRP A 18 8.90 -41.99 -18.58
N ASP A 19 8.78 -43.23 -19.06
CA ASP A 19 7.77 -43.62 -20.04
C ASP A 19 6.34 -43.56 -19.47
N ASN A 20 6.19 -43.74 -18.16
CA ASN A 20 4.90 -43.75 -17.47
C ASN A 20 4.37 -42.34 -17.18
N TYR A 21 5.25 -41.41 -16.78
CA TYR A 21 4.85 -40.08 -16.29
C TYR A 21 5.30 -38.90 -17.14
N CYS A 22 6.33 -39.05 -17.98
CA CYS A 22 6.97 -37.92 -18.66
C CYS A 22 6.79 -37.98 -20.18
N LYS A 23 7.18 -39.10 -20.82
CA LYS A 23 7.30 -39.24 -22.29
C LYS A 23 6.13 -38.64 -23.07
N ASN A 24 4.89 -38.93 -22.66
CA ASN A 24 3.69 -38.49 -23.37
C ASN A 24 2.91 -37.38 -22.64
N LYS A 25 3.43 -36.83 -21.54
CA LYS A 25 2.71 -35.89 -20.68
C LYS A 25 3.36 -34.51 -20.54
N ILE A 26 4.60 -34.34 -21.01
CA ILE A 26 5.31 -33.05 -20.97
C ILE A 26 4.84 -32.13 -22.10
N THR A 27 4.63 -32.66 -23.30
CA THR A 27 4.15 -31.91 -24.47
C THR A 27 3.15 -32.73 -25.28
N ASN A 28 2.56 -32.14 -26.32
CA ASN A 28 1.67 -32.83 -27.25
C ASN A 28 2.40 -33.84 -28.17
N VAL A 29 3.74 -33.90 -28.14
CA VAL A 29 4.57 -34.85 -28.89
C VAL A 29 5.40 -35.71 -27.91
N PRO A 30 5.57 -37.01 -28.16
CA PRO A 30 6.38 -37.86 -27.30
C PRO A 30 7.83 -37.39 -27.16
N VAL A 31 8.31 -37.27 -25.92
CA VAL A 31 9.69 -36.89 -25.57
C VAL A 31 10.44 -38.12 -25.05
N PRO A 32 11.24 -38.80 -25.89
CA PRO A 32 12.00 -39.98 -25.46
C PRO A 32 13.12 -39.60 -24.48
N LEU A 33 13.42 -40.50 -23.54
CA LEU A 33 14.58 -40.34 -22.65
C LEU A 33 15.87 -40.62 -23.41
N THR A 34 16.43 -39.57 -24.00
CA THR A 34 17.75 -39.65 -24.67
C THR A 34 18.88 -39.71 -23.65
N ASP A 35 20.05 -40.22 -24.05
CA ASP A 35 21.24 -40.25 -23.19
C ASP A 35 21.65 -38.85 -22.71
N ARG A 36 21.48 -37.84 -23.57
CA ARG A 36 21.71 -36.44 -23.21
C ARG A 36 20.79 -35.99 -22.07
N LEU A 37 19.50 -36.29 -22.18
CA LEU A 37 18.53 -35.91 -21.15
C LEU A 37 18.74 -36.68 -19.85
N LYS A 38 19.10 -37.96 -19.95
CA LYS A 38 19.47 -38.77 -18.80
C LYS A 38 20.69 -38.20 -18.08
N ALA A 39 21.75 -37.83 -18.80
CA ALA A 39 22.94 -37.21 -18.22
C ALA A 39 22.64 -35.86 -17.55
N LEU A 40 21.71 -35.07 -18.11
CA LEU A 40 21.26 -33.83 -17.49
C LEU A 40 20.52 -34.08 -16.16
N ILE A 41 19.65 -35.09 -16.13
CA ILE A 41 18.92 -35.48 -14.91
C ILE A 41 19.92 -35.99 -13.87
N ASP A 42 20.81 -36.92 -14.23
CA ASP A 42 21.78 -37.49 -13.29
C ASP A 42 22.77 -36.44 -12.76
N GLY A 43 23.09 -35.40 -13.55
CA GLY A 43 23.99 -34.32 -13.16
C GLY A 43 23.35 -33.18 -12.38
N TYR A 44 22.02 -33.15 -12.22
CA TYR A 44 21.34 -32.09 -11.47
C TYR A 44 21.29 -32.41 -9.97
N ASP A 45 21.66 -31.43 -9.15
CA ASP A 45 21.54 -31.56 -7.69
C ASP A 45 20.09 -31.28 -7.25
N PHE A 46 19.34 -32.36 -7.10
CA PHE A 46 17.93 -32.33 -6.70
C PHE A 46 17.69 -31.83 -5.27
N VAL A 47 18.72 -31.66 -4.43
CA VAL A 47 18.57 -30.97 -3.13
C VAL A 47 18.00 -29.56 -3.31
N ASN A 48 18.21 -28.95 -4.47
CA ASN A 48 17.64 -27.63 -4.81
C ASN A 48 16.17 -27.68 -5.25
N VAL A 49 15.55 -28.86 -5.31
CA VAL A 49 14.10 -28.99 -5.53
C VAL A 49 13.38 -28.96 -4.20
N GLU A 50 12.78 -27.82 -3.92
CA GLU A 50 11.94 -27.62 -2.75
C GLU A 50 10.46 -27.71 -3.10
N TYR A 51 9.63 -27.87 -2.07
CA TYR A 51 8.18 -27.81 -2.21
C TYR A 51 7.58 -27.04 -1.04
N LEU A 52 6.56 -26.24 -1.33
CA LEU A 52 5.85 -25.50 -0.31
C LEU A 52 4.66 -26.33 0.16
N THR A 53 4.67 -26.73 1.43
CA THR A 53 3.46 -27.25 2.10
C THR A 53 2.52 -26.10 2.44
N ALA A 54 1.24 -26.38 2.68
CA ALA A 54 0.30 -25.35 3.12
C ALA A 54 0.82 -24.55 4.34
N PRO A 55 1.41 -25.16 5.40
CA PRO A 55 2.05 -24.41 6.47
C PRO A 55 3.23 -23.54 6.04
N LEU A 56 4.03 -23.96 5.06
CA LEU A 56 5.13 -23.15 4.52
C LEU A 56 4.59 -21.97 3.71
N ILE A 57 3.57 -22.19 2.87
CA ILE A 57 2.88 -21.11 2.13
C ILE A 57 2.28 -20.10 3.10
N VAL A 58 1.60 -20.54 4.16
CA VAL A 58 1.01 -19.65 5.16
C VAL A 58 2.04 -18.82 5.91
N LYS A 59 3.26 -19.34 6.09
CA LYS A 59 4.37 -18.66 6.76
C LYS A 59 5.25 -17.83 5.83
N ASP A 60 5.11 -17.99 4.52
CA ASP A 60 5.90 -17.26 3.54
C ASP A 60 5.44 -15.79 3.47
N PRO A 61 6.34 -14.82 3.75
CA PRO A 61 6.01 -13.40 3.65
C PRO A 61 5.47 -13.00 2.26
N ALA A 62 5.95 -13.62 1.18
CA ALA A 62 5.52 -13.33 -0.18
C ALA A 62 4.07 -13.81 -0.46
N ALA A 63 3.61 -14.85 0.24
CA ALA A 63 2.25 -15.35 0.10
C ALA A 63 1.21 -14.49 0.85
N ARG A 64 1.64 -13.64 1.80
CA ARG A 64 0.73 -12.96 2.72
C ARG A 64 -0.32 -12.09 2.03
N ALA A 65 0.08 -11.30 1.03
CA ALA A 65 -0.84 -10.46 0.27
C ALA A 65 -1.93 -11.28 -0.44
N ALA A 66 -1.54 -12.41 -1.05
CA ALA A 66 -2.48 -13.33 -1.68
C ALA A 66 -3.42 -13.99 -0.66
N LEU A 67 -2.91 -14.37 0.51
CA LEU A 67 -3.70 -14.99 1.58
C LEU A 67 -4.72 -14.02 2.19
N ILE A 68 -4.37 -12.74 2.36
CA ILE A 68 -5.32 -11.69 2.77
C ILE A 68 -6.49 -11.63 1.81
N LYS A 69 -6.21 -11.62 0.50
CA LYS A 69 -7.23 -11.55 -0.54
C LYS A 69 -8.09 -12.81 -0.64
N VAL A 70 -7.47 -13.99 -0.62
CA VAL A 70 -8.17 -15.27 -0.83
C VAL A 70 -8.97 -15.71 0.39
N LEU A 71 -8.43 -15.49 1.59
CA LEU A 71 -9.04 -15.96 2.84
C LEU A 71 -9.79 -14.85 3.59
N GLY A 72 -9.77 -13.62 3.08
CA GLY A 72 -10.40 -12.47 3.75
C GLY A 72 -9.75 -12.15 5.10
N LEU A 73 -8.43 -12.36 5.23
CA LEU A 73 -7.74 -12.04 6.48
C LEU A 73 -7.71 -10.53 6.69
N ILE A 74 -7.58 -10.12 7.95
CA ILE A 74 -7.35 -8.71 8.28
C ILE A 74 -5.97 -8.32 7.73
N PRO A 75 -5.85 -7.22 6.95
CA PRO A 75 -4.59 -6.81 6.38
C PRO A 75 -3.63 -6.32 7.46
N ASP A 76 -2.32 -6.42 7.20
CA ASP A 76 -1.29 -5.91 8.09
C ASP A 76 -1.38 -4.38 8.24
N GLU A 77 -0.74 -3.84 9.28
CA GLU A 77 -0.78 -2.40 9.51
C GLU A 77 0.29 -1.76 8.64
N ALA A 78 -0.10 -0.81 7.79
CA ALA A 78 0.87 -0.10 6.99
C ALA A 78 1.83 0.69 7.90
N PRO A 79 3.16 0.55 7.72
CA PRO A 79 4.12 1.29 8.51
C PRO A 79 3.97 2.80 8.26
N PRO A 80 4.52 3.66 9.14
CA PRO A 80 4.52 5.10 8.92
C PRO A 80 5.15 5.49 7.58
N GLY A 81 4.47 6.35 6.84
CA GLY A 81 5.05 7.03 5.70
C GLY A 81 6.07 8.07 6.16
N VAL A 82 7.00 8.42 5.27
CA VAL A 82 8.00 9.46 5.52
C VAL A 82 7.84 10.53 4.46
N ALA A 83 7.62 11.77 4.90
CA ALA A 83 7.60 12.92 4.00
C ALA A 83 9.03 13.21 3.50
N PRO A 84 9.27 13.25 2.17
CA PRO A 84 10.55 13.67 1.63
C PRO A 84 10.89 15.10 2.03
N VAL A 85 12.18 15.42 2.13
CA VAL A 85 12.62 16.79 2.46
C VAL A 85 12.15 17.78 1.39
N SER A 86 12.33 17.46 0.12
CA SER A 86 11.84 18.26 -1.00
C SER A 86 10.34 18.07 -1.22
N ILE A 87 9.69 19.13 -1.70
CA ILE A 87 8.31 19.07 -2.17
C ILE A 87 8.23 18.17 -3.42
N GLN A 88 7.31 17.22 -3.41
CA GLN A 88 7.08 16.29 -4.52
C GLN A 88 5.98 16.79 -5.47
N PRO A 89 5.99 16.39 -6.76
CA PRO A 89 4.94 16.75 -7.71
C PRO A 89 3.52 16.38 -7.26
N GLU A 90 3.38 15.24 -6.58
CA GLU A 90 2.08 14.71 -6.17
C GLU A 90 1.42 15.54 -5.04
N GLU A 91 2.19 16.28 -4.26
CA GLU A 91 1.68 17.13 -3.16
C GLU A 91 1.41 18.58 -3.57
N LEU A 92 1.75 18.99 -4.79
CA LEU A 92 1.76 20.41 -5.19
C LEU A 92 0.41 21.12 -5.03
N GLU A 93 -0.69 20.46 -5.38
CA GLU A 93 -2.02 21.07 -5.41
C GLU A 93 -2.50 21.47 -4.00
N TYR A 94 -2.50 20.55 -3.03
CA TYR A 94 -2.88 20.88 -1.66
C TYR A 94 -1.83 21.78 -1.00
N VAL A 95 -0.54 21.65 -1.34
CA VAL A 95 0.51 22.54 -0.82
C VAL A 95 0.26 23.99 -1.25
N ASP A 96 -0.11 24.25 -2.50
CA ASP A 96 -0.50 25.59 -2.94
C ASP A 96 -1.77 26.09 -2.23
N GLN A 97 -2.75 25.21 -2.02
CA GLN A 97 -3.93 25.55 -1.22
C GLN A 97 -3.53 25.93 0.23
N LEU A 98 -2.63 25.18 0.87
CA LEU A 98 -2.12 25.51 2.21
C LEU A 98 -1.38 26.84 2.24
N ARG A 99 -0.55 27.13 1.22
CA ARG A 99 0.11 28.43 1.08
C ARG A 99 -0.91 29.57 1.12
N ARG A 100 -2.00 29.44 0.36
CA ARG A 100 -3.10 30.41 0.33
C ARG A 100 -3.85 30.49 1.67
N VAL A 101 -4.07 29.35 2.35
CA VAL A 101 -4.64 29.31 3.71
C VAL A 101 -3.78 30.13 4.69
N TYR A 102 -2.47 29.96 4.65
CA TYR A 102 -1.56 30.69 5.54
C TYR A 102 -1.47 32.18 5.21
N ASN A 103 -1.55 32.56 3.94
CA ASN A 103 -1.63 33.97 3.53
C ASN A 103 -2.90 34.64 4.06
N GLU A 104 -4.05 33.96 3.95
CA GLU A 104 -5.31 34.46 4.50
C GLU A 104 -5.23 34.65 6.03
N ALA A 105 -4.65 33.68 6.74
CA ALA A 105 -4.59 33.70 8.20
C ALA A 105 -3.60 34.74 8.77
N SER A 106 -2.43 34.89 8.14
CA SER A 106 -1.35 35.77 8.64
C SER A 106 -1.36 37.17 8.02
N GLY A 107 -2.08 37.37 6.90
CA GLY A 107 -1.95 38.57 6.08
C GLY A 107 -0.59 38.71 5.39
N SER A 108 0.23 37.65 5.38
CA SER A 108 1.54 37.62 4.72
C SER A 108 1.43 37.35 3.22
N GLU A 109 2.50 37.67 2.48
CA GLU A 109 2.61 37.40 1.03
C GLU A 109 3.49 36.17 0.74
N ILE A 110 3.18 35.01 1.32
CA ILE A 110 3.94 33.77 1.10
C ILE A 110 3.75 33.29 -0.34
N GLN A 111 4.84 33.18 -1.09
CA GLN A 111 4.84 32.79 -2.51
C GLN A 111 5.27 31.33 -2.72
N THR A 112 6.06 30.77 -1.80
CA THR A 112 6.66 29.44 -1.98
C THR A 112 6.50 28.56 -0.74
N ALA A 113 6.59 27.24 -0.92
CA ALA A 113 6.59 26.29 0.21
C ALA A 113 7.81 26.50 1.14
N ASP A 114 8.95 26.90 0.58
CA ASP A 114 10.16 27.24 1.33
C ASP A 114 9.96 28.45 2.25
N GLU A 115 9.15 29.44 1.85
CA GLU A 115 8.77 30.55 2.71
C GLU A 115 7.83 30.10 3.84
N ILE A 116 6.89 29.17 3.59
CA ILE A 116 6.08 28.56 4.66
C ILE A 116 6.98 27.89 5.69
N LEU A 117 7.99 27.14 5.24
CA LEU A 117 8.93 26.42 6.10
C LEU A 117 9.83 27.35 6.94
N ARG A 118 9.97 28.62 6.56
CA ARG A 118 10.68 29.64 7.34
C ARG A 118 9.73 30.51 8.17
N HIS A 119 8.42 30.36 8.01
CA HIS A 119 7.43 31.16 8.72
C HIS A 119 7.33 30.72 10.20
N PRO A 120 7.48 31.64 11.17
CA PRO A 120 7.58 31.29 12.59
C PRO A 120 6.33 30.55 13.12
N GLU A 121 5.15 30.88 12.60
CA GLU A 121 3.88 30.31 13.10
C GLU A 121 3.38 29.11 12.28
N HIS A 122 3.81 28.97 11.02
CA HIS A 122 3.17 28.04 10.07
C HIS A 122 4.09 26.89 9.64
N ALA A 123 5.40 27.00 9.86
CA ALA A 123 6.36 25.98 9.45
C ALA A 123 6.04 24.60 10.05
N GLN A 124 5.84 24.52 11.37
CA GLN A 124 5.54 23.25 12.03
C GLN A 124 4.18 22.68 11.58
N HIS A 125 3.15 23.54 11.51
CA HIS A 125 1.83 23.12 11.08
C HIS A 125 1.85 22.55 9.64
N PHE A 126 2.64 23.17 8.74
CA PHE A 126 2.83 22.68 7.38
C PHE A 126 3.58 21.35 7.34
N LEU A 127 4.64 21.17 8.13
CA LEU A 127 5.37 19.90 8.24
C LEU A 127 4.47 18.76 8.76
N ASP A 128 3.57 19.06 9.71
CA ASP A 128 2.60 18.10 10.21
C ASP A 128 1.60 17.69 9.10
N GLN A 129 1.12 18.64 8.28
CA GLN A 129 0.25 18.33 7.14
C GLN A 129 0.96 17.46 6.08
N ARG A 130 2.23 17.74 5.79
CA ARG A 130 3.04 16.90 4.89
C ARG A 130 3.22 15.49 5.45
N THR A 131 3.52 15.37 6.75
CA THR A 131 3.62 14.07 7.42
C THR A 131 2.33 13.27 7.25
N ARG A 132 1.16 13.89 7.50
CA ARG A 132 -0.16 13.27 7.32
C ARG A 132 -0.37 12.82 5.88
N TYR A 133 -0.10 13.69 4.91
CA TYR A 133 -0.25 13.37 3.48
C TYR A 133 0.55 12.14 3.06
N PHE A 134 1.83 12.08 3.44
CA PHE A 134 2.70 10.94 3.08
C PHE A 134 2.40 9.67 3.88
N ASP A 135 1.89 9.79 5.12
CA ASP A 135 1.34 8.64 5.85
C ASP A 135 0.16 8.03 5.08
N ALA A 136 -0.76 8.87 4.58
CA ALA A 136 -1.89 8.40 3.76
C ALA A 136 -1.46 7.84 2.40
N GLU A 137 -0.48 8.45 1.75
CA GLU A 137 0.07 7.96 0.47
C GLU A 137 0.73 6.58 0.65
N HIS A 138 1.55 6.42 1.68
CA HIS A 138 2.18 5.14 1.98
C HIS A 138 1.15 4.05 2.33
N PHE A 139 0.15 4.40 3.14
CA PHE A 139 -0.96 3.50 3.48
C PHE A 139 -1.67 2.98 2.22
N GLN A 140 -2.02 3.86 1.29
CA GLN A 140 -2.69 3.46 0.04
C GLN A 140 -1.82 2.52 -0.79
N ARG A 141 -0.54 2.84 -0.96
CA ARG A 141 0.41 2.00 -1.72
C ARG A 141 0.58 0.62 -1.08
N PHE A 142 0.71 0.56 0.24
CA PHE A 142 0.86 -0.70 0.99
C PHE A 142 -0.35 -1.63 0.81
N HIS A 143 -1.55 -1.05 0.85
CA HIS A 143 -2.79 -1.82 0.77
C HIS A 143 -3.26 -2.09 -0.66
N ARG A 144 -2.77 -1.37 -1.67
CA ARG A 144 -3.17 -1.53 -3.08
C ARG A 144 -3.03 -2.97 -3.57
N ASP A 145 -1.93 -3.61 -3.21
CA ASP A 145 -1.59 -4.95 -3.71
C ASP A 145 -2.05 -6.07 -2.74
N SER A 146 -2.39 -5.71 -1.50
CA SER A 146 -2.72 -6.65 -0.42
C SER A 146 -4.18 -6.65 0.01
N SER A 147 -4.98 -5.68 -0.43
CA SER A 147 -6.40 -5.52 -0.06
C SER A 147 -7.29 -5.52 -1.31
N PRO A 148 -8.58 -5.91 -1.20
CA PRO A 148 -9.51 -5.76 -2.30
C PRO A 148 -9.65 -4.28 -2.70
N PRO A 149 -9.59 -3.92 -4.00
CA PRO A 149 -9.66 -2.53 -4.45
C PRO A 149 -10.88 -1.76 -3.93
N GLU A 150 -12.02 -2.43 -3.85
CA GLU A 150 -13.28 -1.91 -3.32
C GLU A 150 -13.19 -1.52 -1.83
N ALA A 151 -12.35 -2.20 -1.04
CA ALA A 151 -12.19 -1.90 0.38
C ALA A 151 -11.42 -0.58 0.59
N LEU A 152 -10.40 -0.33 -0.22
CA LEU A 152 -9.67 0.95 -0.20
C LEU A 152 -10.55 2.10 -0.68
N ALA A 153 -11.32 1.89 -1.75
CA ALA A 153 -12.27 2.88 -2.24
C ALA A 153 -13.34 3.20 -1.18
N ALA A 154 -13.92 2.19 -0.54
CA ALA A 154 -14.88 2.36 0.54
C ALA A 154 -14.30 3.14 1.73
N PHE A 155 -13.08 2.80 2.17
CA PHE A 155 -12.39 3.54 3.23
C PHE A 155 -12.22 5.03 2.89
N ARG A 156 -11.86 5.35 1.64
CA ARG A 156 -11.72 6.73 1.17
C ARG A 156 -13.05 7.48 1.19
N GLU A 157 -14.13 6.83 0.76
CA GLU A 157 -15.48 7.41 0.82
C GLU A 157 -15.96 7.58 2.27
N ASP A 158 -15.67 6.64 3.17
CA ASP A 158 -15.99 6.77 4.59
C ASP A 158 -15.29 7.97 5.22
N VAL A 159 -14.02 8.22 4.88
CA VAL A 159 -13.32 9.42 5.33
C VAL A 159 -13.98 10.68 4.75
N TYR A 160 -14.26 10.72 3.44
CA TYR A 160 -14.92 11.86 2.80
C TYR A 160 -16.27 12.16 3.47
N HIS A 161 -17.16 11.19 3.58
CA HIS A 161 -18.47 11.35 4.20
C HIS A 161 -18.36 11.68 5.69
N GLY A 162 -17.32 11.19 6.38
CA GLY A 162 -17.06 11.54 7.76
C GLY A 162 -16.65 13.00 7.99
N VAL A 163 -16.00 13.65 7.02
CA VAL A 163 -15.48 15.02 7.21
C VAL A 163 -16.20 16.10 6.44
N ILE A 164 -16.93 15.76 5.38
CA ILE A 164 -17.43 16.74 4.41
C ILE A 164 -18.39 17.76 5.02
N ASP A 165 -19.21 17.35 5.98
CA ASP A 165 -20.14 18.28 6.65
C ASP A 165 -19.39 19.27 7.53
N VAL A 166 -18.31 18.86 8.19
CA VAL A 166 -17.42 19.77 8.94
C VAL A 166 -16.71 20.72 7.97
N HIS A 167 -16.25 20.23 6.82
CA HIS A 167 -15.64 21.08 5.79
C HIS A 167 -16.60 22.15 5.26
N ARG A 168 -17.88 21.80 5.08
CA ARG A 168 -18.94 22.70 4.55
C ARG A 168 -19.52 23.67 5.59
N GLN A 169 -19.22 23.49 6.88
CA GLN A 169 -19.64 24.44 7.90
C GLN A 169 -19.06 25.84 7.64
N ARG A 170 -19.70 26.86 8.20
CA ARG A 170 -19.14 28.21 8.22
C ARG A 170 -18.02 28.25 9.24
N HIS A 171 -16.83 28.61 8.77
CA HIS A 171 -15.65 28.83 9.60
C HIS A 171 -15.19 30.29 9.45
N PRO A 172 -14.60 30.90 10.50
CA PRO A 172 -14.10 32.26 10.43
C PRO A 172 -12.97 32.46 9.41
N SER A 173 -12.15 31.43 9.18
CA SER A 173 -11.07 31.44 8.19
C SER A 173 -10.88 30.06 7.56
N SER A 174 -10.17 30.01 6.43
CA SER A 174 -9.79 28.74 5.81
C SER A 174 -8.87 27.88 6.68
N LEU A 175 -8.05 28.50 7.55
CA LEU A 175 -7.19 27.79 8.50
C LEU A 175 -8.02 27.12 9.60
N GLU A 176 -9.00 27.84 10.17
CA GLU A 176 -9.90 27.26 11.16
C GLU A 176 -10.74 26.12 10.58
N ARG A 177 -11.17 26.21 9.32
CA ARG A 177 -11.81 25.10 8.61
C ARG A 177 -10.90 23.88 8.52
N LEU A 178 -9.65 24.07 8.10
CA LEU A 178 -8.68 22.98 8.00
C LEU A 178 -8.50 22.32 9.36
N ASP A 179 -8.28 23.10 10.43
CA ASP A 179 -8.08 22.58 11.77
C ASP A 179 -9.30 21.83 12.31
N ALA A 180 -10.51 22.35 12.04
CA ALA A 180 -11.76 21.68 12.40
C ALA A 180 -11.88 20.32 11.71
N VAL A 181 -11.60 20.25 10.40
CA VAL A 181 -11.61 19.00 9.64
C VAL A 181 -10.56 18.03 10.16
N MET A 182 -9.32 18.47 10.39
CA MET A 182 -8.24 17.61 10.89
C MET A 182 -8.54 17.05 12.29
N ARG A 183 -9.15 17.87 13.16
CA ARG A 183 -9.60 17.45 14.49
C ARG A 183 -10.69 16.39 14.38
N HIS A 184 -11.68 16.60 13.51
CA HIS A 184 -12.77 15.63 13.32
C HIS A 184 -12.29 14.32 12.67
N ALA A 185 -11.43 14.41 11.66
CA ALA A 185 -10.81 13.26 11.00
C ALA A 185 -10.06 12.35 12.00
N SER A 186 -9.45 12.94 13.03
CA SER A 186 -8.74 12.16 14.06
C SER A 186 -9.66 11.22 14.83
N THR A 187 -10.93 11.60 15.03
CA THR A 187 -11.91 10.83 15.80
C THR A 187 -12.76 9.88 14.97
N LEU A 188 -12.66 9.92 13.63
CA LEU A 188 -13.49 9.07 12.77
C LEU A 188 -13.24 7.57 13.03
N PRO A 189 -14.30 6.75 13.15
CA PRO A 189 -14.17 5.29 13.25
C PRO A 189 -13.95 4.64 11.87
N ALA A 190 -13.26 5.32 10.95
CA ALA A 190 -12.97 4.80 9.62
C ALA A 190 -11.89 3.72 9.67
N GLY A 191 -12.11 2.63 8.95
CA GLY A 191 -11.24 1.45 8.96
C GLY A 191 -11.13 0.77 7.60
N LEU A 192 -10.11 -0.06 7.44
CA LEU A 192 -9.91 -0.89 6.26
C LEU A 192 -10.11 -2.36 6.64
N ILE A 193 -11.16 -3.00 6.10
CA ILE A 193 -11.49 -4.41 6.36
C ILE A 193 -11.54 -4.70 7.88
N GLY A 194 -12.34 -3.91 8.60
CA GLY A 194 -12.54 -4.07 10.05
C GLY A 194 -11.36 -3.64 10.93
N ARG A 195 -10.22 -3.21 10.36
CA ARG A 195 -9.09 -2.67 11.10
C ARG A 195 -9.18 -1.14 11.21
N VAL A 196 -9.07 -0.64 12.44
CA VAL A 196 -8.95 0.80 12.71
C VAL A 196 -7.67 1.34 12.08
N VAL A 197 -7.78 2.47 11.39
CA VAL A 197 -6.67 3.12 10.70
C VAL A 197 -6.07 4.23 11.57
N ARG A 198 -4.73 4.38 11.51
CA ARG A 198 -3.98 5.40 12.25
C ARG A 198 -4.52 6.82 11.94
N VAL A 199 -4.49 7.69 12.94
CA VAL A 199 -4.99 9.07 12.85
C VAL A 199 -4.38 9.86 11.67
N PRO A 200 -3.04 9.90 11.47
CA PRO A 200 -2.45 10.67 10.39
C PRO A 200 -2.89 10.23 9.00
N VAL A 201 -3.25 8.95 8.81
CA VAL A 201 -3.75 8.44 7.53
C VAL A 201 -5.13 9.01 7.22
N LYS A 202 -6.04 9.04 8.20
CA LYS A 202 -7.38 9.64 8.02
C LYS A 202 -7.28 11.14 7.73
N GLN A 203 -6.39 11.84 8.43
CA GLN A 203 -6.11 13.25 8.21
C GLN A 203 -5.45 13.49 6.84
N GLY A 204 -4.45 12.69 6.46
CA GLY A 204 -3.77 12.78 5.18
C GLY A 204 -4.70 12.52 4.00
N MET A 205 -5.67 11.62 4.16
CA MET A 205 -6.69 11.36 3.15
C MET A 205 -7.53 12.60 2.82
N CYS A 206 -7.71 13.51 3.78
CA CYS A 206 -8.34 14.81 3.54
C CYS A 206 -7.52 15.67 2.56
N HIS A 207 -6.19 15.64 2.64
CA HIS A 207 -5.32 16.33 1.68
C HIS A 207 -5.32 15.66 0.31
N HIS A 208 -5.42 14.32 0.23
CA HIS A 208 -5.66 13.62 -1.03
C HIS A 208 -6.97 14.05 -1.70
N LEU A 209 -8.06 14.14 -0.91
CA LEU A 209 -9.35 14.65 -1.40
C LEU A 209 -9.27 16.13 -1.85
N ALA A 210 -8.41 16.94 -1.22
CA ALA A 210 -8.16 18.32 -1.62
C ALA A 210 -7.40 18.42 -2.95
N ASN A 211 -6.37 17.58 -3.14
CA ASN A 211 -5.65 17.42 -4.42
C ASN A 211 -6.59 17.03 -5.56
N GLU A 212 -7.55 16.15 -5.28
CA GLU A 212 -8.55 15.69 -6.25
C GLU A 212 -9.67 16.73 -6.49
N GLY A 213 -9.62 17.88 -5.82
CA GLY A 213 -10.63 18.92 -5.93
C GLY A 213 -11.97 18.59 -5.26
N ARG A 214 -12.08 17.43 -4.59
CA ARG A 214 -13.30 16.99 -3.89
C ARG A 214 -13.52 17.74 -2.59
N MET A 215 -12.44 18.20 -1.95
CA MET A 215 -12.49 18.92 -0.68
C MET A 215 -11.38 19.99 -0.60
N LYS A 216 -11.45 21.00 -1.46
CA LYS A 216 -10.44 22.06 -1.51
C LYS A 216 -10.39 22.88 -0.21
N TRP A 217 -9.19 23.27 0.22
CA TRP A 217 -8.97 24.14 1.38
C TRP A 217 -9.15 25.62 1.08
N ILE A 218 -9.22 25.98 -0.20
CA ILE A 218 -9.52 27.32 -0.69
C ILE A 218 -10.50 27.19 -1.88
N PRO A 219 -11.46 28.11 -2.04
CA PRO A 219 -12.33 28.15 -3.22
C PRO A 219 -11.57 28.22 -4.56
#